data_AF-A0A1F9VZV1-F1
#
_entry.id   AF-A0A1F9VZV1-F1
#
_cell.length_a   1.000
_cell.length_b   1.000
_cell.length_c   1.000
_cell.angle_alpha   90.00
_cell.angle_beta   90.00
_cell.angle_gamma   90.00
#
_symmetry.space_group_name_H-M   'P 1'
#
loop_
_entity.id
_entity.type
_entity.pdbx_description
1 polymer ?
#
loop_
_entity_poly.entity_id
_entity_poly.type
_entity_poly.pdbx_seq_one_letter_code
_entity_poly.pdbx_strand_id
1 'polypeptide(L)'
;MSPFCPTISSVKKKTGFTLIELLIILGVIAALFIVILIAVDPARRFAEARNAIRQQDTRSIEEAVLTYSTDSKVLPAGIDVTLRMLGTATSSCGIVCGGGDPASFFIDDTSAEFSAGSFSSTQYDSGNNWIELTPAGQIAGSGTYSSSIKDALSIVPWNTLSWLP
;
A
#
# COMPACT_ATOMS: atom_id res chain seq x y z
N MET A 1 -35.24 35.51 68.44
CA MET A 1 -34.91 34.36 67.56
C MET A 1 -36.17 33.92 66.84
N SER A 2 -36.28 34.16 65.53
CA SER A 2 -37.37 33.65 64.70
C SER A 2 -37.03 32.25 64.17
N PRO A 3 -37.99 31.31 64.08
CA PRO A 3 -37.73 29.96 63.60
C PRO A 3 -37.53 29.96 62.08
N PHE A 4 -36.49 29.28 61.64
CA PHE A 4 -36.16 29.04 60.24
C PHE A 4 -36.99 27.85 59.74
N CYS A 5 -37.86 28.06 58.75
CA CYS A 5 -38.65 27.00 58.11
C CYS A 5 -37.89 26.49 56.88
N PRO A 6 -37.51 25.20 56.81
CA PRO A 6 -36.82 24.68 55.63
C PRO A 6 -37.84 24.41 54.52
N THR A 7 -37.68 25.04 53.37
CA THR A 7 -38.41 24.71 52.15
C THR A 7 -37.84 23.42 51.56
N ILE A 8 -38.64 22.35 51.55
CA ILE A 8 -38.30 21.08 50.90
C ILE A 8 -38.32 21.30 49.38
N SER A 9 -37.15 21.37 48.76
CA SER A 9 -37.01 21.42 47.31
C SER A 9 -37.32 20.06 46.70
N SER A 10 -38.36 20.00 45.84
CA SER A 10 -38.74 18.82 45.06
C SER A 10 -37.61 18.40 44.11
N VAL A 11 -37.03 17.22 44.35
CA VAL A 11 -36.07 16.60 43.44
C VAL A 11 -36.84 16.07 42.22
N LYS A 12 -36.65 16.70 41.05
CA LYS A 12 -37.21 16.19 39.79
C LYS A 12 -36.67 14.78 39.53
N LYS A 13 -37.57 13.80 39.38
CA LYS A 13 -37.21 12.44 38.94
C LYS A 13 -36.56 12.53 37.56
N LYS A 14 -35.29 12.16 37.45
CA LYS A 14 -34.64 11.94 36.16
C LYS A 14 -35.34 10.77 35.48
N THR A 15 -35.96 11.01 34.33
CA THR A 15 -36.52 9.97 33.47
C THR A 15 -35.37 9.14 32.92
N GLY A 16 -35.30 7.86 33.29
CA GLY A 16 -34.34 6.92 32.75
C GLY A 16 -34.73 6.49 31.34
N PHE A 17 -33.74 6.09 30.54
CA PHE A 17 -33.95 5.45 29.25
C PHE A 17 -34.71 4.14 29.43
N THR A 18 -35.65 3.84 28.53
CA THR A 18 -36.32 2.55 28.52
C THR A 18 -35.37 1.48 27.98
N LEU A 19 -35.47 0.24 28.49
CA LEU A 19 -34.66 -0.88 27.98
C LEU A 19 -34.90 -1.15 26.49
N ILE A 20 -36.13 -0.91 26.04
CA ILE A 20 -36.50 -1.08 24.63
C ILE A 20 -35.87 0.00 23.74
N GLU A 21 -35.71 1.24 24.23
CA GLU A 21 -34.98 2.30 23.50
C GLU A 21 -33.56 1.83 23.16
N LEU A 22 -32.87 1.30 24.17
CA LEU A 22 -31.46 0.94 24.04
C LEU A 22 -31.28 -0.30 23.16
N LEU A 23 -32.24 -1.24 23.22
CA LEU A 23 -32.25 -2.42 22.37
C LEU A 23 -32.46 -2.08 20.89
N ILE A 24 -33.39 -1.17 20.58
CA ILE A 24 -33.62 -0.72 19.19
C ILE A 24 -32.38 0.01 18.66
N ILE A 25 -31.77 0.88 19.48
CA ILE A 25 -30.57 1.64 19.08
C ILE A 25 -29.40 0.71 18.75
N LEU A 26 -29.12 -0.28 19.61
CA LEU A 26 -28.07 -1.26 19.34
C LEU A 26 -28.36 -2.09 18.08
N GLY A 27 -29.64 -2.40 17.82
CA GLY A 27 -30.07 -3.06 16.59
C GLY A 27 -29.77 -2.24 15.34
N VAL A 28 -30.08 -0.94 15.36
CA VAL A 28 -29.80 -0.03 14.23
C VAL A 28 -28.28 0.18 14.05
N ILE A 29 -27.53 0.37 15.13
CA ILE A 29 -26.06 0.53 15.06
C ILE A 29 -25.41 -0.73 14.47
N ALA A 30 -25.84 -1.93 14.90
CA ALA A 30 -25.32 -3.19 14.37
C ALA A 30 -25.64 -3.35 12.88
N ALA A 31 -26.86 -3.01 12.45
CA ALA A 31 -27.26 -3.08 11.05
C ALA A 31 -26.43 -2.14 10.16
N LEU A 32 -26.23 -0.89 10.59
CA LEU A 32 -25.41 0.07 9.87
C LEU A 32 -23.94 -0.36 9.79
N PHE A 33 -23.40 -0.93 10.86
CA PHE A 33 -22.02 -1.39 10.90
C PHE A 33 -21.73 -2.51 9.89
N ILE A 34 -22.64 -3.46 9.74
CA ILE A 34 -22.50 -4.56 8.76
C ILE A 34 -22.43 -4.01 7.32
N VAL A 35 -23.29 -3.04 6.98
CA VAL A 35 -23.31 -2.43 5.65
C VAL A 35 -21.99 -1.71 5.35
N ILE A 36 -21.45 -0.98 6.34
CA ILE A 36 -20.19 -0.24 6.19
C ILE A 36 -19.01 -1.18 5.94
N LEU A 37 -18.95 -2.32 6.64
CA LEU A 37 -17.85 -3.29 6.44
C LEU A 37 -17.84 -3.92 5.05
N ILE A 38 -19.01 -4.13 4.45
CA ILE A 38 -19.11 -4.66 3.08
C ILE A 38 -18.74 -3.58 2.05
N ALA A 39 -19.16 -2.34 2.29
CA ALA A 39 -18.96 -1.23 1.35
C ALA A 39 -17.51 -0.70 1.37
N VAL A 40 -16.88 -0.67 2.54
CA VAL A 40 -15.54 -0.14 2.75
C VAL A 40 -14.61 -1.31 3.02
N ASP A 41 -14.09 -1.94 1.97
CA ASP A 41 -13.04 -2.97 2.07
C ASP A 41 -11.86 -2.41 2.90
N PRO A 42 -11.78 -2.74 4.20
CA PRO A 42 -10.86 -2.04 5.10
C PRO A 42 -9.43 -2.47 4.81
N ALA A 43 -9.23 -3.72 4.38
CA ALA A 43 -7.93 -4.24 3.99
C ALA A 43 -7.34 -3.45 2.82
N ARG A 44 -8.17 -3.15 1.81
CA ARG A 44 -7.78 -2.31 0.68
C ARG A 44 -7.42 -0.89 1.11
N ARG A 45 -8.20 -0.26 2.00
CA ARG A 45 -7.91 1.11 2.46
C ARG A 45 -6.61 1.22 3.25
N PHE A 46 -6.31 0.23 4.08
CA PHE A 46 -5.00 0.18 4.74
C PHE A 46 -3.85 -0.05 3.76
N ALA A 47 -4.05 -0.84 2.70
CA ALA A 47 -3.04 -1.01 1.66
C ALA A 47 -2.81 0.28 0.87
N GLU A 48 -3.88 0.98 0.48
CA GLU A 48 -3.81 2.29 -0.19
C GLU A 48 -3.09 3.33 0.68
N ALA A 49 -3.38 3.39 1.98
CA ALA A 49 -2.69 4.29 2.91
C ALA A 49 -1.18 3.99 3.00
N ARG A 50 -0.78 2.71 3.08
CA ARG A 50 0.65 2.33 3.05
C ARG A 50 1.32 2.69 1.73
N ASN A 51 0.61 2.55 0.61
CA ASN A 51 1.14 2.93 -0.70
C ASN A 51 1.33 4.45 -0.82
N ALA A 52 0.39 5.24 -0.30
CA ALA A 52 0.49 6.70 -0.26
C ALA A 52 1.73 7.15 0.54
N ILE A 53 2.01 6.51 1.68
CA ILE A 53 3.23 6.77 2.48
C ILE A 53 4.48 6.47 1.64
N ARG A 54 4.55 5.31 0.97
CA ARG A 54 5.71 4.96 0.13
C ARG A 54 5.93 5.95 -1.02
N GLN A 55 4.85 6.42 -1.65
CA GLN A 55 4.94 7.46 -2.70
C GLN A 55 5.44 8.79 -2.13
N GLN A 56 5.03 9.15 -0.92
CA GLN A 56 5.52 10.34 -0.24
C GLN A 56 7.01 10.21 0.09
N ASP A 57 7.45 9.05 0.58
CA ASP A 57 8.86 8.78 0.88
C ASP A 57 9.73 8.89 -0.38
N THR A 58 9.30 8.33 -1.53
CA THR A 58 10.05 8.46 -2.79
C THR A 58 10.15 9.90 -3.28
N ARG A 59 9.06 10.68 -3.15
CA ARG A 59 9.06 12.11 -3.52
C ARG A 59 10.00 12.91 -2.62
N SER A 60 10.02 12.61 -1.32
CA SER A 60 10.91 13.28 -0.38
C SER A 60 12.39 13.02 -0.72
N ILE A 61 12.74 11.81 -1.15
CA ILE A 61 14.09 11.48 -1.60
C ILE A 61 14.42 12.23 -2.90
N GLU A 62 13.50 12.26 -3.86
CA GLU A 62 13.66 13.00 -5.12
C GLU A 62 13.93 14.50 -4.86
N GLU A 63 13.13 15.14 -4.00
CA GLU A 63 13.31 16.53 -3.61
C GLU A 63 14.66 16.77 -2.90
N ALA A 64 15.10 15.84 -2.05
CA ALA A 64 16.39 15.93 -1.39
C ALA A 64 17.56 15.83 -2.38
N VAL A 65 17.49 14.91 -3.34
CA VAL A 65 18.51 14.76 -4.40
C VAL A 65 18.52 15.99 -5.31
N LEU A 66 17.35 16.52 -5.67
CA LEU A 66 17.22 17.72 -6.48
C LEU A 66 17.85 18.92 -5.77
N THR A 67 17.53 19.11 -4.49
CA THR A 67 18.09 20.20 -3.66
C THR A 67 19.62 20.11 -3.59
N TYR A 68 20.17 18.92 -3.38
CA TYR A 68 21.63 18.73 -3.36
C TYR A 68 22.26 19.07 -4.72
N SER A 69 21.63 18.61 -5.81
CA SER A 69 22.11 18.86 -7.18
C SER A 69 22.06 20.34 -7.55
N THR A 70 21.03 21.07 -7.12
CA THR A 70 20.93 22.52 -7.36
C THR A 70 22.02 23.30 -6.66
N ASP A 71 22.40 22.88 -5.44
CA ASP A 71 23.41 23.54 -4.60
C ASP A 71 24.83 23.18 -5.03
N SER A 72 25.11 21.89 -5.24
CA SER A 72 26.47 21.37 -5.49
C SER A 72 26.82 21.25 -6.98
N LYS A 73 25.84 21.42 -7.89
CA LYS A 73 25.97 21.20 -9.34
C LYS A 73 26.41 19.79 -9.74
N VAL A 74 26.35 18.84 -8.81
CA VAL A 74 26.68 17.43 -8.99
C VAL A 74 25.65 16.57 -8.26
N LEU A 75 25.42 15.35 -8.74
CA LEU A 75 24.59 14.39 -8.02
C LEU A 75 25.28 13.91 -6.73
N PRO A 76 24.52 13.53 -5.68
CA PRO A 76 25.08 12.92 -4.49
C PRO A 76 25.95 11.70 -4.83
N ALA A 77 27.11 11.60 -4.16
CA ALA A 77 27.98 10.44 -4.32
C ALA A 77 27.26 9.15 -3.87
N GLY A 78 27.33 8.09 -4.69
CA GLY A 78 26.68 6.81 -4.41
C GLY A 78 25.35 6.59 -5.14
N ILE A 79 24.85 7.58 -5.90
CA ILE A 79 23.81 7.36 -6.90
C ILE A 79 24.50 6.94 -8.21
N ASP A 80 24.30 5.67 -8.58
CA ASP A 80 24.79 5.06 -9.81
C ASP A 80 23.62 4.51 -10.64
N VAL A 81 23.93 3.82 -11.74
CA VAL A 81 22.91 3.16 -12.60
C VAL A 81 22.45 1.80 -12.07
N THR A 82 22.90 1.40 -10.88
CA THR A 82 22.55 0.12 -10.27
C THR A 82 21.25 0.28 -9.48
N LEU A 83 20.23 -0.49 -9.84
CA LEU A 83 18.96 -0.51 -9.12
C LEU A 83 19.16 -1.12 -7.73
N ARG A 84 18.62 -0.45 -6.70
CA ARG A 84 18.69 -0.88 -5.29
C ARG A 84 17.34 -0.68 -4.63
N MET A 85 16.91 -1.59 -3.74
CA MET A 85 15.74 -1.34 -2.89
C MET A 85 16.14 -0.54 -1.66
N LEU A 86 15.29 0.42 -1.32
CA LEU A 86 15.32 1.06 -0.02
C LEU A 86 14.84 0.05 1.03
N GLY A 87 15.79 -0.47 1.81
CA GLY A 87 15.54 -1.44 2.87
C GLY A 87 15.41 -0.80 4.25
N THR A 88 14.97 -1.58 5.24
CA THR A 88 14.91 -1.18 6.66
C THR A 88 16.24 -1.42 7.41
N ALA A 89 17.33 -1.67 6.68
CA ALA A 89 18.59 -2.07 7.29
C ALA A 89 19.22 -0.92 8.09
N THR A 90 19.73 -1.24 9.29
CA THR A 90 20.41 -0.31 10.20
C THR A 90 21.80 0.11 9.74
N SER A 91 22.34 -0.56 8.71
CA SER A 91 23.58 -0.21 8.03
C SER A 91 23.46 -0.63 6.57
N SER A 92 23.82 0.28 5.65
CA SER A 92 23.58 0.22 4.19
C SER A 92 22.09 0.32 3.81
N CYS A 93 21.71 1.44 3.18
CA CYS A 93 20.33 1.70 2.75
C CYS A 93 19.88 0.88 1.53
N GLY A 94 20.68 -0.10 1.12
CA GLY A 94 20.42 -0.92 -0.06
C GLY A 94 20.22 -2.37 0.34
N ILE A 95 18.99 -2.86 0.23
CA ILE A 95 18.75 -4.29 0.06
C ILE A 95 18.62 -4.53 -1.44
N VAL A 96 19.31 -5.52 -2.00
CA VAL A 96 19.08 -5.92 -3.39
C VAL A 96 17.79 -6.75 -3.42
N CYS A 97 16.90 -6.51 -4.39
CA CYS A 97 15.67 -7.29 -4.52
C CYS A 97 15.99 -8.80 -4.53
N GLY A 98 15.29 -9.63 -3.73
CA GLY A 98 15.37 -11.09 -3.87
C GLY A 98 15.95 -11.90 -2.71
N GLY A 99 16.08 -11.34 -1.50
CA GLY A 99 16.09 -12.15 -0.27
C GLY A 99 17.26 -13.15 -0.11
N GLY A 100 18.42 -12.85 -0.69
CA GLY A 100 19.69 -13.52 -0.42
C GLY A 100 20.81 -12.51 -0.58
N ASP A 101 21.87 -12.67 0.21
CA ASP A 101 23.13 -11.92 0.28
C ASP A 101 23.31 -10.62 -0.54
N PRO A 102 23.98 -9.58 0.02
CA PRO A 102 24.27 -8.30 -0.65
C PRO A 102 25.13 -8.38 -1.93
N ALA A 103 25.37 -9.57 -2.48
CA ALA A 103 26.19 -9.86 -3.65
C ALA A 103 25.43 -10.44 -4.86
N SER A 104 24.14 -10.80 -4.76
CA SER A 104 23.39 -11.26 -5.94
C SER A 104 22.65 -10.12 -6.62
N PHE A 105 23.13 -9.73 -7.80
CA PHE A 105 22.43 -8.84 -8.73
C PHE A 105 21.02 -9.38 -9.01
N PHE A 106 19.99 -8.57 -8.77
CA PHE A 106 18.66 -8.79 -9.32
C PHE A 106 18.66 -8.15 -10.72
N ILE A 107 18.55 -8.96 -11.76
CA ILE A 107 18.52 -8.47 -13.14
C ILE A 107 17.11 -8.79 -13.65
N ASP A 108 16.07 -8.02 -13.33
CA ASP A 108 14.65 -8.25 -13.73
C ASP A 108 14.37 -8.13 -15.25
N ASP A 109 15.42 -8.22 -16.06
CA ASP A 109 15.43 -8.00 -17.50
C ASP A 109 15.94 -9.26 -18.20
N THR A 110 15.72 -10.45 -17.63
CA THR A 110 16.11 -11.70 -18.25
C THR A 110 14.92 -12.54 -18.70
N SER A 111 15.13 -13.30 -19.77
CA SER A 111 14.16 -14.31 -20.23
C SER A 111 13.86 -15.37 -19.16
N ALA A 112 14.79 -15.61 -18.23
CA ALA A 112 14.65 -16.57 -17.14
C ALA A 112 13.63 -16.13 -16.09
N GLU A 113 13.59 -14.84 -15.72
CA GLU A 113 12.58 -14.33 -14.77
C GLU A 113 11.22 -14.14 -15.44
N PHE A 114 11.20 -13.69 -16.70
CA PHE A 114 9.96 -13.71 -17.47
C PHE A 114 9.37 -15.14 -17.47
N SER A 115 10.21 -16.15 -17.71
CA SER A 115 9.79 -17.57 -17.69
C SER A 115 9.39 -18.08 -16.31
N ALA A 116 9.79 -17.41 -15.22
CA ALA A 116 9.36 -17.73 -13.86
C ALA A 116 7.96 -17.17 -13.53
N GLY A 117 7.44 -16.25 -14.35
CA GLY A 117 6.06 -15.76 -14.28
C GLY A 117 5.08 -16.66 -15.04
N SER A 118 3.79 -16.41 -14.85
CA SER A 118 2.71 -16.94 -15.68
C SER A 118 2.37 -15.93 -16.78
N PHE A 119 2.34 -16.37 -18.02
CA PHE A 119 2.10 -15.49 -19.16
C PHE A 119 1.18 -16.14 -20.20
N SER A 120 0.41 -15.31 -20.89
CA SER A 120 -0.43 -15.73 -22.02
C SER A 120 -0.39 -14.65 -23.08
N SER A 121 -0.20 -15.08 -24.34
CA SER A 121 -0.16 -14.18 -25.49
C SER A 121 0.93 -13.08 -25.43
N THR A 122 1.87 -13.20 -24.50
CA THR A 122 3.09 -12.38 -24.35
C THR A 122 4.31 -13.29 -24.42
N GLN A 123 5.44 -12.75 -24.87
CA GLN A 123 6.73 -13.43 -24.92
C GLN A 123 7.85 -12.44 -24.64
N TYR A 124 8.97 -12.95 -24.13
CA TYR A 124 10.21 -12.19 -24.01
C TYR A 124 11.03 -12.35 -25.28
N ASP A 125 11.37 -11.24 -25.94
CA ASP A 125 12.24 -11.22 -27.11
C ASP A 125 13.70 -11.09 -26.64
N SER A 126 14.43 -12.20 -26.71
CA SER A 126 15.84 -12.27 -26.31
C SER A 126 16.80 -11.58 -27.26
N GLY A 127 16.36 -11.21 -28.48
CA GLY A 127 17.18 -10.44 -29.41
C GLY A 127 17.24 -8.96 -29.05
N ASN A 128 16.17 -8.43 -28.45
CA ASN A 128 16.00 -6.99 -28.20
C ASN A 128 15.78 -6.63 -26.72
N ASN A 129 15.72 -7.63 -25.82
CA ASN A 129 15.56 -7.48 -24.37
C ASN A 129 14.32 -6.68 -23.95
N TRP A 130 13.15 -7.13 -24.39
CA TRP A 130 11.86 -6.52 -24.09
C TRP A 130 10.73 -7.56 -24.17
N ILE A 131 9.58 -7.25 -23.55
CA ILE A 131 8.37 -8.07 -23.63
C ILE A 131 7.54 -7.61 -24.82
N GLU A 132 7.11 -8.55 -25.64
CA GLU A 132 6.25 -8.33 -26.78
C GLU A 132 5.03 -9.26 -26.79
N LEU A 133 4.08 -9.00 -27.69
CA LEU A 133 2.94 -9.88 -27.91
C LEU A 133 3.33 -11.02 -28.86
N THR A 134 2.89 -12.24 -28.54
CA THR A 134 2.98 -13.36 -29.48
C THR A 134 2.06 -13.09 -30.68
N PRO A 135 2.17 -13.83 -31.80
CA PRO A 135 1.24 -13.66 -32.93
C PRO A 135 -0.24 -13.75 -32.53
N ALA A 136 -0.58 -14.61 -31.57
CA ALA A 136 -1.94 -14.68 -31.01
C ALA A 136 -2.33 -13.43 -30.21
N GLY A 137 -1.39 -12.85 -29.44
CA GLY A 137 -1.60 -11.60 -28.70
C GLY A 137 -1.73 -10.38 -29.60
N GLN A 138 -0.99 -10.34 -30.70
CA GLN A 138 -1.10 -9.29 -31.71
C GLN A 138 -2.49 -9.30 -32.38
N ILE A 139 -3.03 -10.49 -32.68
CA ILE A 139 -4.39 -10.64 -33.22
C ILE A 139 -5.44 -10.21 -32.19
N ALA A 140 -5.25 -10.57 -30.91
CA ALA A 140 -6.15 -10.21 -29.83
C ALA A 140 -5.97 -8.77 -29.31
N GLY A 141 -4.94 -8.05 -29.78
CA GLY A 141 -4.54 -6.73 -29.29
C GLY A 141 -4.15 -6.67 -27.81
N SER A 142 -3.91 -7.83 -27.18
CA SER A 142 -3.69 -7.92 -25.74
C SER A 142 -2.96 -9.21 -25.35
N GLY A 143 -2.34 -9.19 -24.16
CA GLY A 143 -1.74 -10.35 -23.54
C GLY A 143 -1.52 -10.10 -22.05
N THR A 144 -1.22 -11.16 -21.30
CA THR A 144 -1.09 -11.11 -19.84
C THR A 144 0.27 -11.60 -19.41
N TYR A 145 0.78 -11.00 -18.34
CA TYR A 145 1.96 -11.44 -17.61
C TYR A 145 1.68 -11.25 -16.11
N SER A 146 1.98 -12.26 -15.32
CA SER A 146 1.84 -12.26 -13.86
C SER A 146 3.08 -12.90 -13.25
N SER A 147 3.86 -12.10 -12.53
CA SER A 147 5.03 -12.58 -11.78
C SER A 147 4.69 -12.84 -10.31
N SER A 148 5.49 -13.70 -9.67
CA SER A 148 5.50 -13.76 -8.20
C SER A 148 6.09 -12.47 -7.65
N ILE A 149 5.41 -11.80 -6.71
CA ILE A 149 5.96 -10.65 -6.00
C ILE A 149 7.22 -11.10 -5.26
N LYS A 150 8.39 -10.54 -5.64
CA LYS A 150 9.63 -10.70 -4.90
C LYS A 150 9.67 -9.61 -3.83
N ASP A 151 9.30 -9.99 -2.61
CA ASP A 151 9.31 -9.13 -1.45
C ASP A 151 10.45 -9.55 -0.48
N ALA A 152 10.90 -8.60 0.34
CA ALA A 152 11.78 -8.90 1.46
C ALA A 152 10.91 -9.30 2.68
N LEU A 153 10.60 -10.59 2.78
CA LEU A 153 10.17 -11.30 3.99
C LEU A 153 8.69 -11.22 4.45
N SER A 154 7.74 -10.72 3.66
CA SER A 154 6.31 -10.94 3.92
C SER A 154 5.40 -10.75 2.70
N ILE A 155 4.86 -11.86 2.17
CA ILE A 155 3.87 -11.88 1.09
C ILE A 155 2.64 -11.03 1.46
N VAL A 156 2.54 -9.84 0.85
CA VAL A 156 1.29 -9.07 0.78
C VAL A 156 0.80 -9.15 -0.66
N PRO A 157 -0.36 -9.75 -0.94
CA PRO A 157 -0.89 -9.80 -2.30
C PRO A 157 -1.24 -8.37 -2.76
N TRP A 158 -0.54 -7.90 -3.79
CA TRP A 158 -0.89 -6.67 -4.49
C TRP A 158 -1.93 -7.02 -5.53
N ASN A 159 -3.20 -6.84 -5.19
CA ASN A 159 -4.30 -7.25 -6.07
C ASN A 159 -4.38 -6.37 -7.33
N THR A 160 -3.79 -5.16 -7.31
CA THR A 160 -3.71 -4.27 -8.47
C THR A 160 -2.55 -3.27 -8.32
N LEU A 161 -1.61 -3.25 -9.27
CA LEU A 161 -0.81 -2.07 -9.60
C LEU A 161 -1.48 -1.40 -10.80
N SER A 162 -2.50 -0.57 -10.56
CA SER A 162 -3.07 0.27 -11.62
C SER A 162 -2.38 1.63 -11.57
N TRP A 163 -1.47 1.88 -12.51
CA TRP A 163 -1.07 3.24 -12.83
C TRP A 163 -2.23 3.88 -13.60
N LEU A 164 -2.91 4.83 -12.97
CA LEU A 164 -3.81 5.75 -13.66
C LEU A 164 -2.96 6.97 -14.04
N PRO A 165 -2.83 7.30 -15.34
CA PRO A 165 -2.14 8.51 -15.80
C PRO A 165 -2.70 9.78 -15.16
#